data_AF-A0A0Q4Z3J0-F1
#
_entry.id   AF-A0A0Q4Z3J0-F1
#
_cell.length_a   1.000
_cell.length_b   1.000
_cell.length_c   1.000
_cell.angle_alpha   90.00
_cell.angle_beta   90.00
_cell.angle_gamma   90.00
#
_symmetry.space_group_name_H-M   'P 1'
#
loop_
_entity.id
_entity.type
_entity.pdbx_description
1 polymer ?
#
loop_
_entity_poly.entity_id
_entity_poly.type
_entity_poly.pdbx_seq_one_letter_code
_entity_poly.pdbx_strand_id
1 'polypeptide(L)'
;MTRHDDLRADAAFCKAVQATRGVASVMYGTEMSKEEAEMLVSVALTTFANAGGLSEASLGRLARFAPAESEAEPRSVTRPN
;
A
#
# COMPACT_ATOMS: atom_id res chain seq x y z
N MET A 1 -7.51 -23.81 -0.92
CA MET A 1 -6.95 -22.47 -0.70
C MET A 1 -7.82 -21.78 0.32
N THR A 2 -7.23 -21.24 1.38
CA THR A 2 -8.00 -20.54 2.41
C THR A 2 -8.21 -19.09 1.97
N ARG A 3 -9.29 -18.43 2.41
CA ARG A 3 -9.57 -17.00 2.10
C ARG A 3 -8.40 -16.07 2.45
N HIS A 4 -7.54 -16.50 3.38
CA HIS A 4 -6.34 -15.79 3.79
C HIS A 4 -5.19 -15.91 2.79
N ASP A 5 -5.05 -17.05 2.12
CA ASP A 5 -4.06 -17.25 1.06
C ASP A 5 -4.38 -16.40 -0.17
N ASP A 6 -5.67 -16.30 -0.52
CA ASP A 6 -6.15 -15.46 -1.62
C ASP A 6 -5.87 -13.97 -1.34
N LEU A 7 -6.09 -13.50 -0.10
CA LEU A 7 -5.76 -12.14 0.30
C LEU A 7 -4.24 -11.86 0.25
N ARG A 8 -3.41 -12.82 0.69
CA ARG A 8 -1.95 -12.70 0.61
C ARG A 8 -1.41 -12.68 -0.81
N ALA A 9 -2.15 -13.23 -1.77
CA ALA A 9 -1.81 -13.16 -3.19
C ALA A 9 -2.25 -11.85 -3.86
N ASP A 10 -3.11 -11.05 -3.20
CA ASP A 10 -3.60 -9.80 -3.75
C ASP A 10 -2.50 -8.73 -3.81
N ALA A 11 -2.38 -8.07 -4.97
CA ALA A 11 -1.33 -7.09 -5.22
C ALA A 11 -1.55 -5.79 -4.42
N ALA A 12 -2.80 -5.37 -4.19
CA ALA A 12 -3.09 -4.19 -3.39
C ALA A 12 -2.81 -4.45 -1.91
N PHE A 13 -3.13 -5.64 -1.42
CA PHE A 13 -2.75 -6.09 -0.07
C PHE A 13 -1.24 -6.07 0.12
N CYS A 14 -0.47 -6.67 -0.81
CA CYS A 14 0.99 -6.67 -0.73
C CYS A 14 1.59 -5.25 -0.72
N LYS A 15 1.06 -4.34 -1.55
CA LYS A 15 1.48 -2.94 -1.56
C LYS A 15 1.16 -2.22 -0.25
N ALA A 16 -0.01 -2.47 0.32
CA ALA A 16 -0.39 -1.90 1.62
C ALA A 16 0.55 -2.39 2.73
N VAL A 17 0.87 -3.68 2.77
CA VAL A 17 1.83 -4.26 3.73
C VAL A 17 3.21 -3.61 3.60
N GLN A 18 3.73 -3.45 2.39
CA GLN A 18 5.00 -2.78 2.15
C GLN A 18 4.97 -1.31 2.60
N ALA A 19 3.90 -0.58 2.28
CA ALA A 19 3.72 0.80 2.70
C ALA A 19 3.68 0.93 4.23
N THR A 20 2.95 0.07 4.93
CA THR A 20 2.88 0.06 6.39
C THR A 20 4.25 -0.16 7.03
N ARG A 21 5.07 -1.08 6.49
CA ARG A 21 6.45 -1.28 6.96
C ARG A 21 7.33 -0.06 6.69
N GLY A 22 7.22 0.54 5.51
CA GLY A 22 7.94 1.77 5.15
C GLY A 22 7.60 2.92 6.10
N VAL A 23 6.31 3.12 6.40
CA VAL A 23 5.84 4.13 7.36
C VAL A 23 6.38 3.84 8.76
N ALA A 24 6.37 2.59 9.22
CA ALA A 24 6.93 2.22 10.52
C ALA A 24 8.41 2.62 10.65
N SER A 25 9.18 2.34 9.60
CA SER A 25 10.61 2.69 9.53
C SER A 25 10.82 4.21 9.51
N VAL A 26 10.09 4.94 8.65
CA VAL A 26 10.27 6.39 8.48
C VAL A 26 9.80 7.18 9.69
N MET A 27 8.63 6.84 10.25
CA MET A 27 7.99 7.64 11.30
C MET A 27 8.47 7.27 12.70
N TYR A 28 8.80 6.00 12.94
CA TYR A 28 9.08 5.49 14.27
C TYR A 28 10.49 4.93 14.43
N GLY A 29 11.28 4.87 13.35
CA GLY A 29 12.64 4.30 13.38
C GLY A 29 12.66 2.79 13.66
N THR A 30 11.50 2.12 13.53
CA THR A 30 11.35 0.70 13.87
C THR A 30 11.19 -0.13 12.61
N GLU A 31 11.94 -1.23 12.54
CA GLU A 31 11.71 -2.26 11.53
C GLU A 31 10.52 -3.12 11.95
N MET A 32 9.39 -2.95 11.24
CA MET A 32 8.21 -3.80 11.39
C MET A 32 8.38 -5.08 10.57
N SER A 33 8.08 -6.22 11.19
CA SER A 33 8.07 -7.51 10.50
C SER A 33 6.98 -7.58 9.43
N LYS A 34 7.09 -8.53 8.52
CA LYS A 34 6.07 -8.72 7.48
C LYS A 34 4.76 -9.18 8.11
N GLU A 35 4.82 -10.07 9.07
CA GLU A 35 3.68 -10.68 9.75
C GLU A 35 2.89 -9.63 10.56
N GLU A 36 3.56 -8.74 11.27
CA GLU A 36 2.91 -7.62 11.98
C GLU A 36 2.19 -6.68 11.01
N ALA A 37 2.85 -6.33 9.90
CA ALA A 37 2.23 -5.48 8.88
C ALA A 37 1.04 -6.16 8.20
N GLU A 38 1.15 -7.46 7.87
CA GLU A 38 0.04 -8.26 7.35
C GLU A 38 -1.15 -8.28 8.33
N MET A 39 -0.88 -8.44 9.62
CA MET A 39 -1.92 -8.39 10.66
C MET A 39 -2.61 -7.03 10.70
N LEU A 40 -1.85 -5.94 10.76
CA LEU A 40 -2.40 -4.58 10.82
C LEU A 40 -3.23 -4.23 9.59
N VAL A 41 -2.73 -4.55 8.40
CA VAL A 41 -3.46 -4.33 7.14
C VAL A 41 -4.72 -5.19 7.10
N SER A 42 -4.65 -6.45 7.53
CA SER A 42 -5.83 -7.34 7.58
C SER A 42 -6.91 -6.81 8.53
N VAL A 43 -6.51 -6.31 9.71
CA VAL A 43 -7.44 -5.68 10.66
C VAL A 43 -8.09 -4.46 10.02
N ALA A 44 -7.30 -3.54 9.45
CA ALA A 44 -7.83 -2.33 8.82
C ALA A 44 -8.83 -2.65 7.69
N LEU A 45 -8.46 -3.57 6.78
CA LEU A 45 -9.34 -3.97 5.67
C LEU A 45 -10.61 -4.64 6.16
N THR A 46 -10.52 -5.52 7.17
CA THR A 46 -11.70 -6.16 7.77
C THR A 46 -12.62 -5.13 8.42
N THR A 47 -12.05 -4.15 9.13
CA THR A 47 -12.83 -3.04 9.71
C THR A 47 -13.55 -2.24 8.63
N PHE A 48 -12.87 -1.87 7.54
CA PHE A 48 -13.51 -1.16 6.44
C PHE A 48 -14.58 -2.00 5.75
N ALA A 49 -14.31 -3.28 5.48
CA ALA A 49 -15.29 -4.19 4.89
C ALA A 49 -16.54 -4.33 5.75
N ASN A 50 -16.38 -4.48 7.07
CA ASN A 50 -17.50 -4.55 8.03
C ASN A 50 -18.29 -3.24 8.11
N ALA A 51 -17.68 -2.10 7.80
CA ALA A 51 -18.34 -0.81 7.72
C ALA A 51 -19.06 -0.55 6.37
N GLY A 52 -19.08 -1.53 5.45
CA GLY A 52 -19.67 -1.41 4.12
C GLY A 52 -18.68 -1.00 3.02
N GLY A 53 -17.37 -1.04 3.30
CA GLY A 53 -16.31 -0.69 2.36
C GLY A 53 -16.13 0.83 2.18
N LEU A 54 -15.34 1.20 1.17
CA LEU A 54 -15.16 2.59 0.78
C LEU A 54 -16.19 2.98 -0.28
N SER A 55 -16.99 4.01 -0.01
CA SER A 55 -17.88 4.61 -1.01
C SER A 55 -17.08 5.36 -2.08
N GLU A 56 -17.67 5.56 -3.27
CA GLU A 56 -17.05 6.37 -4.34
C GLU A 56 -16.61 7.75 -3.86
N ALA A 57 -17.41 8.41 -3.03
CA ALA A 57 -17.06 9.71 -2.46
C ALA A 57 -15.80 9.63 -1.57
N SER A 58 -15.63 8.53 -0.81
CA SER A 58 -14.42 8.30 -0.02
C SER A 58 -13.21 7.99 -0.90
N LEU A 59 -13.39 7.20 -1.96
CA LEU A 59 -12.34 6.93 -2.94
C LEU A 59 -11.86 8.21 -3.63
N GLY A 60 -12.78 9.07 -4.09
CA GLY A 60 -12.42 10.36 -4.68
C GLY A 60 -11.67 11.27 -3.72
N ARG A 61 -12.04 11.28 -2.44
CA ARG A 61 -11.30 12.00 -1.39
C ARG A 61 -9.95 11.39 -1.06
N LEU A 62 -9.71 10.10 -1.30
CA LEU A 62 -8.42 9.46 -1.10
C LEU A 62 -7.50 9.67 -2.31
N ALA A 63 -8.06 9.72 -3.52
CA ALA A 63 -7.31 9.91 -4.76
C ALA A 63 -6.45 11.19 -4.75
N ARG A 64 -6.90 12.27 -4.09
CA ARG A 64 -6.12 13.51 -3.94
C ARG A 64 -4.83 13.37 -3.13
N PHE A 65 -4.70 12.29 -2.36
CA PHE A 65 -3.50 11.98 -1.57
C PHE A 65 -2.64 10.89 -2.23
N ALA A 66 -3.12 10.27 -3.31
CA ALA A 66 -2.27 9.40 -4.10
C ALA A 66 -1.17 10.26 -4.73
N PRO A 67 0.09 9.84 -4.68
CA PRO A 67 1.12 10.51 -5.46
C PRO A 67 0.67 10.53 -6.92
N ALA A 68 0.72 11.70 -7.57
CA ALA A 68 0.63 11.75 -9.02
C ALA A 68 1.68 10.77 -9.55
N GLU A 69 1.32 9.89 -10.48
CA GLU A 69 2.29 9.00 -11.12
C GLU A 69 3.46 9.86 -11.57
N SER A 70 4.56 9.76 -10.83
CA SER A 70 5.74 10.58 -11.06
C SER A 70 6.12 10.32 -12.50
N GLU A 71 6.20 11.40 -13.30
CA GLU A 71 6.78 11.39 -14.62
C GLU A 71 7.95 10.42 -14.62
N ALA A 72 7.81 9.34 -15.38
CA ALA A 72 8.93 8.54 -15.79
C ALA A 72 9.81 9.49 -16.59
N GLU A 73 10.73 10.17 -15.91
CA GLU A 73 11.83 10.88 -16.53
C GLU A 73 12.81 9.79 -16.98
N PRO A 74 12.88 9.41 -18.27
CA PRO A 74 14.03 8.64 -18.71
C PRO A 74 15.24 9.56 -18.59
N ARG A 75 16.01 9.32 -17.53
CA ARG A 75 17.39 9.78 -17.38
C ARG A 75 18.06 9.76 -18.75
N SER A 76 18.50 10.94 -19.16
CA SER A 76 19.49 11.23 -20.20
C SER A 76 20.41 10.04 -20.54
N VAL A 77 20.30 9.56 -21.77
CA VAL A 77 21.20 8.64 -22.47
C VAL A 77 21.46 9.33 -23.82
N THR A 78 22.64 9.71 -24.32
CA THR A 78 24.05 9.64 -23.93
C THR A 78 24.75 10.61 -24.91
N ARG A 79 25.69 11.46 -24.48
CA ARG A 79 26.71 11.99 -25.41
C ARG A 79 27.92 11.07 -25.37
N PRO A 80 28.37 10.56 -26.52
CA PRO A 80 29.79 10.31 -26.71
C PRO A 80 30.34 10.95 -28.00
N ASN A 81 31.50 11.60 -27.82
CA ASN A 81 32.44 12.22 -28.76
C ASN A 81 31.96 13.37 -29.65
#